data_AF-A0A7V5CYU3-F1
#
_entry.id   AF-A0A7V5CYU3-F1
#
_cell.length_a   1.000
_cell.length_b   1.000
_cell.length_c   1.000
_cell.angle_alpha   90.00
_cell.angle_beta   90.00
_cell.angle_gamma   90.00
#
_symmetry.space_group_name_H-M   'P 1'
#
loop_
_entity.id
_entity.type
_entity.pdbx_description
1 polymer ?
#
loop_
_entity_poly.entity_id
_entity_poly.type
_entity_poly.pdbx_seq_one_letter_code
_entity_poly.pdbx_strand_id
1 'polypeptide(L)'
;MRPPGLRWVPAKIDEQIDKPKRMSYDFGRIISRLVRMEKWQLVYLAKNMKAFYLASPETIASDLDFIKKRFRYRRIGLLKEQIELLPRPVSEPLVVIDEREIGPVPRLFDLEEIMGKILVLASLFMVPVLSSKAWRPKWAKYFVWSRRRDKPFSPQEFRFVLRLLTYIPVDLAEKEEEKIALALKKKEWPAYLKARSERLSQDAMKRFWRWPEEPSGEIKVGLVDPLLFFPTVPSSEEIPFTFPCGLLFLESA
;
A
#
# COMPACT_ATOMS: atom_id res chain seq x y z
N MET A 1 -11.35 63.87 -46.89
CA MET A 1 -10.52 62.80 -46.31
C MET A 1 -11.43 61.80 -45.57
N ARG A 2 -11.53 60.62 -46.18
CA ARG A 2 -12.14 59.31 -45.81
C ARG A 2 -11.33 58.30 -46.66
N PRO A 3 -11.08 57.05 -46.22
CA PRO A 3 -12.17 56.14 -45.87
C PRO A 3 -12.02 55.45 -44.50
N PRO A 4 -13.12 55.43 -43.72
CA PRO A 4 -13.45 54.40 -42.76
C PRO A 4 -14.32 53.32 -43.43
N GLY A 5 -14.17 52.08 -42.98
CA GLY A 5 -15.20 51.04 -43.13
C GLY A 5 -14.85 49.90 -44.08
N LEU A 6 -14.67 48.70 -43.52
CA LEU A 6 -15.52 47.55 -43.82
C LEU A 6 -15.24 46.41 -42.82
N ARG A 7 -16.31 45.98 -42.15
CA ARG A 7 -16.44 44.75 -41.34
C ARG A 7 -16.46 43.52 -42.27
N TRP A 8 -16.13 42.33 -41.75
CA TRP A 8 -17.02 41.13 -41.77
C TRP A 8 -16.43 39.96 -40.94
N VAL A 9 -17.33 39.17 -40.33
CA VAL A 9 -17.14 38.05 -39.36
C VAL A 9 -17.23 36.70 -40.12
N PRO A 10 -16.66 35.57 -39.62
CA PRO A 10 -17.53 34.58 -38.94
C PRO A 10 -16.89 33.84 -37.73
N ALA A 11 -17.77 33.25 -36.94
CA ALA A 11 -17.56 32.55 -35.67
C ALA A 11 -16.92 31.15 -35.77
N LYS A 12 -16.34 30.71 -34.64
CA LYS A 12 -16.31 29.32 -34.12
C LYS A 12 -15.98 29.43 -32.61
N ILE A 13 -16.98 29.24 -31.73
CA ILE A 13 -17.15 28.03 -30.90
C ILE A 13 -15.81 27.50 -30.41
N ASP A 14 -15.52 27.68 -29.12
CA ASP A 14 -14.98 26.58 -28.33
C ASP A 14 -15.46 26.72 -26.89
N GLU A 15 -16.15 25.66 -26.46
CA GLU A 15 -16.68 25.43 -25.15
C GLU A 15 -15.58 25.51 -24.08
N GLN A 16 -15.97 26.04 -22.92
CA GLN A 16 -15.16 26.07 -21.72
C GLN A 16 -14.68 24.66 -21.36
N ILE A 17 -13.39 24.39 -21.60
CA ILE A 17 -12.69 23.28 -20.96
C ILE A 17 -12.50 23.64 -19.50
N ASP A 18 -13.37 23.05 -18.68
CA ASP A 18 -13.28 23.02 -17.22
C ASP A 18 -11.91 22.47 -16.81
N LYS A 19 -11.08 23.32 -16.19
CA LYS A 19 -9.76 22.92 -15.68
C LYS A 19 -9.96 22.07 -14.42
N PRO A 20 -9.20 20.97 -14.24
CA PRO A 20 -9.45 20.04 -13.14
C PRO A 20 -9.25 20.72 -11.79
N LYS A 21 -10.29 20.61 -10.93
CA LYS A 21 -10.24 20.95 -9.51
C LYS A 21 -9.01 20.29 -8.87
N ARG A 22 -8.14 21.12 -8.29
CA ARG A 22 -7.08 20.70 -7.37
C ARG A 22 -7.73 19.94 -6.20
N MET A 23 -7.71 18.61 -6.23
CA MET A 23 -7.80 17.77 -5.03
C MET A 23 -6.43 17.73 -4.37
N SER A 24 -6.12 18.80 -3.64
CA SER A 24 -5.12 18.79 -2.58
C SER A 24 -5.83 19.30 -1.34
N TYR A 25 -5.52 18.74 -0.17
CA TYR A 25 -6.11 19.02 1.16
C TYR A 25 -7.18 18.03 1.61
N ASP A 26 -6.76 16.81 2.00
CA ASP A 26 -7.30 16.17 3.22
C ASP A 26 -6.48 14.97 3.72
N PHE A 27 -5.57 14.44 2.90
CA PHE A 27 -4.61 13.39 3.34
C PHE A 27 -3.74 13.79 4.55
N GLY A 28 -3.46 15.09 4.71
CA GLY A 28 -2.66 15.60 5.82
C GLY A 28 -3.35 15.55 7.19
N ARG A 29 -4.70 15.50 7.23
CA ARG A 29 -5.44 15.40 8.50
C ARG A 29 -5.43 13.99 9.06
N ILE A 30 -5.53 12.97 8.21
CA ILE A 30 -5.51 11.55 8.59
C ILE A 30 -4.14 11.16 9.18
N ILE A 31 -3.04 11.69 8.63
CA ILE A 31 -1.68 11.44 9.13
C ILE A 31 -1.36 12.26 10.41
N SER A 32 -2.15 13.29 10.73
CA SER A 32 -1.81 14.25 11.80
C SER A 32 -2.19 13.83 13.23
N ARG A 33 -2.69 12.62 13.46
CA ARG A 33 -3.28 12.18 14.74
C ARG A 33 -2.59 11.02 15.50
N LEU A 34 -1.36 10.65 15.16
CA LEU A 34 -0.61 9.60 15.90
C LEU A 34 0.63 10.18 16.59
N VAL A 35 0.86 9.83 17.88
CA VAL A 35 1.96 10.36 18.71
C VAL A 35 2.71 9.23 19.43
N ARG A 36 4.02 9.17 19.16
CA ARG A 36 5.17 9.09 20.11
C ARG A 36 6.54 9.22 19.40
N MET A 37 6.56 9.29 18.08
CA MET A 37 7.60 9.93 17.25
C MET A 37 7.30 11.42 17.11
N GLU A 38 8.32 12.27 16.95
CA GLU A 38 8.07 13.68 16.62
C GLU A 38 7.22 13.74 15.34
N LYS A 39 6.16 14.57 15.33
CA LYS A 39 5.24 14.71 14.19
C LYS A 39 5.98 14.86 12.85
N TRP A 40 7.11 15.56 12.87
CA TRP A 40 7.98 15.75 11.70
C TRP A 40 8.63 14.46 11.20
N GLN A 41 9.01 13.55 12.09
CA GLN A 41 9.57 12.24 11.74
C GLN A 41 8.51 11.34 11.11
N LEU A 42 7.28 11.31 11.64
CA LEU A 42 6.15 10.58 11.02
C LEU A 42 5.84 11.12 9.62
N VAL A 43 5.74 12.44 9.49
CA VAL A 43 5.53 13.09 8.19
C VAL A 43 6.67 12.77 7.22
N TYR A 44 7.91 12.79 7.69
CA TYR A 44 9.07 12.45 6.88
C TYR A 44 9.03 10.98 6.43
N LEU A 45 8.71 10.03 7.32
CA LEU A 45 8.58 8.62 6.99
C LEU A 45 7.44 8.39 6.00
N ALA A 46 6.26 8.96 6.24
CA ALA A 46 5.13 8.86 5.32
C ALA A 46 5.47 9.38 3.91
N LYS A 47 6.30 10.43 3.80
CA LYS A 47 6.74 10.96 2.50
C LYS A 47 7.80 10.11 1.80
N ASN A 48 8.67 9.43 2.55
CA ASN A 48 9.91 8.85 2.02
C ASN A 48 10.00 7.32 2.08
N MET A 49 9.17 6.67 2.88
CA MET A 49 9.10 5.22 2.96
C MET A 49 8.47 4.65 1.69
N LYS A 50 9.00 3.53 1.21
CA LYS A 50 8.52 2.86 -0.01
C LYS A 50 7.92 1.49 0.21
N ALA A 51 8.31 0.83 1.29
CA ALA A 51 7.73 -0.43 1.72
C ALA A 51 8.13 -0.73 3.16
N PHE A 52 7.43 -1.69 3.76
CA PHE A 52 7.96 -2.46 4.88
C PHE A 52 8.62 -3.73 4.37
N TYR A 53 9.68 -4.19 5.04
CA TYR A 53 10.33 -5.46 4.79
C TYR A 53 9.95 -6.46 5.89
N LEU A 54 9.43 -7.62 5.46
CA LEU A 54 9.25 -8.80 6.28
C LEU A 54 10.37 -9.79 5.99
N ALA A 55 11.35 -9.83 6.89
CA ALA A 55 12.55 -10.64 6.77
C ALA A 55 12.30 -12.10 7.14
N SER A 56 13.12 -13.01 6.62
CA SER A 56 13.20 -14.39 7.11
C SER A 56 14.66 -14.83 7.23
N PRO A 57 15.03 -15.59 8.28
CA PRO A 57 16.39 -16.09 8.47
C PRO A 57 16.95 -16.79 7.23
N GLU A 58 16.11 -17.51 6.50
CA GLU A 58 16.49 -18.36 5.37
C GLU A 58 16.97 -17.56 4.14
N THR A 59 16.58 -16.29 4.02
CA THR A 59 16.76 -15.51 2.77
C THR A 59 17.26 -14.09 3.00
N ILE A 60 17.49 -13.71 4.26
CA ILE A 60 17.79 -12.33 4.62
C ILE A 60 19.02 -11.77 3.90
N ALA A 61 20.08 -12.57 3.73
CA ALA A 61 21.28 -12.11 3.04
C ALA A 61 21.00 -11.71 1.58
N SER A 62 20.30 -12.56 0.83
CA SER A 62 19.96 -12.29 -0.57
C SER A 62 18.92 -11.18 -0.73
N ASP A 63 17.95 -11.10 0.20
CA ASP A 63 16.95 -10.04 0.23
C ASP A 63 17.58 -8.66 0.48
N LEU A 64 18.53 -8.58 1.41
CA LEU A 64 19.24 -7.33 1.70
C LEU A 64 20.04 -6.85 0.49
N ASP A 65 20.71 -7.75 -0.23
CA ASP A 65 21.40 -7.41 -1.47
C ASP A 65 20.43 -6.93 -2.55
N PHE A 66 19.27 -7.58 -2.67
CA PHE A 66 18.21 -7.17 -3.59
C PHE A 66 17.71 -5.75 -3.24
N ILE A 67 17.43 -5.49 -1.96
CA ILE A 67 16.92 -4.22 -1.45
C ILE A 67 17.94 -3.11 -1.67
N LYS A 68 19.22 -3.31 -1.30
CA LYS A 68 20.29 -2.33 -1.47
C LYS A 68 20.49 -1.94 -2.93
N LYS A 69 20.44 -2.92 -3.84
CA LYS A 69 20.57 -2.66 -5.29
C LYS A 69 19.41 -1.85 -5.86
N ARG A 70 18.18 -2.03 -5.35
CA ARG A 70 16.95 -1.45 -5.92
C ARG A 70 16.46 -0.17 -5.24
N PHE A 71 16.79 0.05 -3.97
CA PHE A 71 16.21 1.14 -3.17
C PHE A 71 17.23 2.16 -2.66
N ARG A 72 18.38 2.32 -3.33
CA ARG A 72 19.53 3.16 -2.93
C ARG A 72 19.23 4.48 -2.20
N TYR A 73 18.18 5.22 -2.59
CA TYR A 73 17.82 6.54 -2.00
C TYR A 73 16.41 6.57 -1.38
N ARG A 74 15.82 5.40 -1.11
CA ARG A 74 14.46 5.26 -0.60
C ARG A 74 14.51 4.56 0.74
N ARG A 75 13.58 4.85 1.65
CA ARG A 75 13.54 4.19 2.96
C ARG A 75 12.67 2.94 2.89
N ILE A 76 13.19 1.85 3.47
CA ILE A 76 12.46 0.60 3.65
C ILE A 76 12.35 0.34 5.14
N GLY A 77 11.13 0.29 5.65
CA GLY A 77 10.86 0.06 7.07
C GLY A 77 11.17 -1.38 7.46
N LEU A 78 11.83 -1.56 8.60
CA LEU A 78 12.05 -2.86 9.24
C LEU A 78 11.62 -2.74 10.69
N LEU A 79 10.83 -3.70 11.20
CA LEU A 79 10.45 -3.68 12.61
C LEU A 79 11.66 -3.93 13.51
N LYS A 80 11.72 -3.26 14.65
CA LYS A 80 12.83 -3.36 15.62
C LYS A 80 13.14 -4.79 16.06
N GLU A 81 12.12 -5.61 16.27
CA GLU A 81 12.26 -7.03 16.63
C GLU A 81 12.90 -7.90 15.53
N GLN A 82 12.92 -7.44 14.27
CA GLN A 82 13.57 -8.15 13.17
C GLN A 82 15.07 -7.84 13.05
N ILE A 83 15.61 -6.91 13.84
CA ILE A 83 17.04 -6.54 13.77
C ILE A 83 17.93 -7.73 14.10
N GLU A 84 17.52 -8.57 15.04
CA GLU A 84 18.29 -9.75 15.48
C GLU A 84 18.46 -10.79 14.37
N LEU A 85 17.61 -10.73 13.34
CA LEU A 85 17.73 -11.60 12.17
C LEU A 85 18.86 -11.15 11.22
N LEU A 86 19.27 -9.88 11.30
CA LEU A 86 20.17 -9.28 10.32
C LEU A 86 21.59 -9.82 10.50
N PRO A 87 22.24 -10.29 9.41
CA PRO A 87 23.61 -10.79 9.47
C PRO A 87 24.64 -9.67 9.67
N ARG A 88 24.23 -8.40 9.55
CA ARG A 88 25.07 -7.20 9.62
C ARG A 88 24.26 -6.04 10.21
N PRO A 89 24.92 -5.01 10.77
CA PRO A 89 24.23 -3.80 11.22
C PRO A 89 23.32 -3.19 10.15
N VAL A 90 22.22 -2.60 10.62
CA VAL A 90 21.27 -1.88 9.76
C VAL A 90 22.02 -0.78 9.02
N SER A 91 21.88 -0.78 7.70
CA SER A 91 22.47 0.21 6.80
C SER A 91 21.40 0.67 5.82
N GLU A 92 21.60 1.85 5.24
CA GLU A 92 20.73 2.34 4.17
C GLU A 92 20.60 1.27 3.06
N PRO A 93 19.39 1.06 2.50
CA PRO A 93 18.17 1.87 2.64
C PRO A 93 17.24 1.52 3.82
N LEU A 94 17.62 0.61 4.71
CA LEU A 94 16.75 0.17 5.80
C LEU A 94 16.63 1.22 6.90
N VAL A 95 15.44 1.35 7.47
CA VAL A 95 15.13 2.18 8.64
C VAL A 95 14.38 1.34 9.65
N VAL A 96 14.87 1.33 10.88
CA VAL A 96 14.23 0.63 11.99
C VAL A 96 13.00 1.41 12.45
N ILE A 97 11.89 0.70 12.62
CA ILE A 97 10.64 1.22 13.17
C ILE A 97 10.31 0.47 14.45
N ASP A 98 10.15 1.20 15.55
CA ASP A 98 9.58 0.68 16.79
C ASP A 98 8.08 1.04 16.81
N GLU A 99 7.20 0.04 16.76
CA GLU A 99 5.76 0.26 16.71
C GLU A 99 5.25 1.09 17.91
N ARG A 100 5.93 1.00 19.05
CA ARG A 100 5.58 1.73 20.28
C ARG A 100 5.79 3.24 20.15
N GLU A 101 6.62 3.66 19.19
CA GLU A 101 6.82 5.07 18.88
C GLU A 101 5.71 5.61 17.97
N ILE A 102 4.93 4.75 17.30
CA ILE A 102 3.79 5.18 16.46
C ILE A 102 2.57 5.50 17.33
N GLY A 103 2.42 4.80 18.46
CA GLY A 103 1.28 4.93 19.37
C GLY A 103 0.55 3.59 19.55
N PRO A 104 -0.73 3.60 19.96
CA PRO A 104 -1.54 2.39 19.99
C PRO A 104 -1.77 1.87 18.56
N VAL A 105 -1.30 0.66 18.31
CA VAL A 105 -1.40 -0.04 17.02
C VAL A 105 -2.38 -1.20 17.20
N PRO A 106 -3.43 -1.34 16.36
CA PRO A 106 -4.43 -2.40 16.52
C PRO A 106 -3.80 -3.79 16.32
N ARG A 107 -4.31 -4.78 17.07
CA ARG A 107 -3.91 -6.19 16.92
C ARG A 107 -4.85 -6.90 15.94
N LEU A 108 -4.26 -7.50 14.91
CA LEU A 108 -4.98 -8.35 13.97
C LEU A 108 -5.02 -9.82 14.47
N PHE A 109 -6.13 -10.50 14.22
CA PHE A 109 -6.34 -11.92 14.54
C PHE A 109 -5.97 -12.84 13.38
N ASP A 110 -5.83 -14.13 13.69
CA ASP A 110 -5.55 -15.20 12.74
C ASP A 110 -4.25 -15.05 11.93
N LEU A 111 -3.36 -14.15 12.31
CA LEU A 111 -2.06 -13.87 11.69
C LEU A 111 -0.92 -14.10 12.68
N GLU A 112 0.27 -14.44 12.19
CA GLU A 112 1.47 -14.35 13.01
C GLU A 112 1.71 -12.90 13.42
N GLU A 113 2.17 -12.70 14.66
CA GLU A 113 2.28 -11.38 15.27
C GLU A 113 3.04 -10.39 14.37
N ILE A 114 4.20 -10.80 13.86
CA ILE A 114 5.03 -9.98 12.95
C ILE A 114 4.31 -9.61 11.65
N MET A 115 3.50 -10.53 11.09
CA MET A 115 2.73 -10.27 9.88
C MET A 115 1.63 -9.24 10.16
N GLY A 116 0.95 -9.37 11.29
CA GLY A 116 -0.07 -8.42 11.75
C GLY A 116 0.51 -7.01 11.92
N LYS A 117 1.60 -6.87 12.67
CA LYS A 117 2.28 -5.58 12.89
C LYS A 117 2.70 -4.92 11.58
N ILE A 118 3.30 -5.68 10.67
CA ILE A 118 3.72 -5.17 9.36
C ILE A 118 2.52 -4.71 8.53
N LEU A 119 1.43 -5.48 8.48
CA LEU A 119 0.24 -5.09 7.71
C LEU A 119 -0.37 -3.79 8.21
N VAL A 120 -0.48 -3.66 9.53
CA VAL A 120 -1.07 -2.50 10.18
C VAL A 120 -0.24 -1.25 9.88
N LEU A 121 1.08 -1.33 10.05
CA LEU A 121 1.95 -0.20 9.71
C LEU A 121 2.00 0.07 8.19
N ALA A 122 2.05 -0.96 7.36
CA ALA A 122 2.00 -0.81 5.91
C ALA A 122 0.72 -0.10 5.45
N SER A 123 -0.42 -0.39 6.08
CA SER A 123 -1.68 0.32 5.88
C SER A 123 -1.58 1.79 6.29
N LEU A 124 -1.10 2.06 7.50
CA LEU A 124 -0.95 3.42 8.03
C LEU A 124 -0.14 4.31 7.08
N PHE A 125 0.97 3.77 6.57
CA PHE A 125 1.86 4.49 5.67
C PHE A 125 1.48 4.34 4.19
N MET A 126 0.43 3.57 3.88
CA MET A 126 -0.04 3.23 2.53
C MET A 126 1.07 2.77 1.58
N VAL A 127 1.97 1.94 2.10
CA VAL A 127 3.08 1.36 1.35
C VAL A 127 2.92 -0.15 1.25
N PRO A 128 3.42 -0.77 0.18
CA PRO A 128 3.43 -2.22 0.07
C PRO A 128 4.37 -2.88 1.10
N VAL A 129 4.22 -4.19 1.24
CA VAL A 129 5.12 -5.07 1.98
C VAL A 129 6.01 -5.79 0.98
N LEU A 130 7.33 -5.67 1.15
CA LEU A 130 8.33 -6.55 0.55
C LEU A 130 8.48 -7.74 1.50
N SER A 131 8.06 -8.92 1.05
CA SER A 131 8.15 -10.13 1.86
C SER A 131 9.25 -11.02 1.34
N SER A 132 10.06 -11.57 2.24
CA SER A 132 10.87 -12.75 1.91
C SER A 132 9.98 -13.85 1.30
N LYS A 133 10.52 -14.58 0.32
CA LYS A 133 9.85 -15.73 -0.31
C LYS A 133 9.51 -16.85 0.69
N ALA A 134 10.21 -16.95 1.81
CA ALA A 134 9.95 -17.99 2.83
C ALA A 134 8.57 -17.83 3.48
N TRP A 135 8.04 -16.60 3.53
CA TRP A 135 6.72 -16.32 4.08
C TRP A 135 5.57 -16.62 3.10
N ARG A 136 5.87 -16.96 1.85
CA ARG A 136 4.83 -17.14 0.81
C ARG A 136 3.75 -18.16 1.17
N PRO A 137 4.07 -19.36 1.72
CA PRO A 137 3.04 -20.32 2.11
C PRO A 137 2.11 -19.76 3.21
N LYS A 138 2.67 -18.99 4.15
CA LYS A 138 1.91 -18.35 5.24
C LYS A 138 0.95 -17.29 4.68
N TRP A 139 1.41 -16.47 3.74
CA TRP A 139 0.60 -15.44 3.10
C TRP A 139 -0.52 -15.97 2.21
N ALA A 140 -0.32 -17.14 1.57
CA ALA A 140 -1.19 -17.64 0.51
C ALA A 140 -2.68 -17.71 0.90
N LYS A 141 -2.98 -18.00 2.17
CA LYS A 141 -4.35 -18.15 2.67
C LYS A 141 -5.05 -16.83 3.03
N TYR A 142 -4.34 -15.70 3.02
CA TYR A 142 -4.86 -14.39 3.43
C TYR A 142 -5.10 -13.43 2.26
N PHE A 143 -4.76 -13.83 1.04
CA PHE A 143 -4.91 -12.98 -0.13
C PHE A 143 -6.38 -12.83 -0.53
N VAL A 144 -6.86 -11.59 -0.63
CA VAL A 144 -8.12 -11.28 -1.33
C VAL A 144 -7.93 -11.33 -2.85
N TRP A 145 -6.67 -11.19 -3.28
CA TRP A 145 -6.23 -11.36 -4.66
C TRP A 145 -4.74 -11.70 -4.69
N SER A 146 -4.33 -12.56 -5.61
CA SER A 146 -2.93 -12.86 -5.86
C SER A 146 -2.68 -13.12 -7.33
N ARG A 147 -1.42 -13.00 -7.75
CA ARG A 147 -0.98 -13.35 -9.10
C ARG A 147 0.21 -14.31 -9.04
N ARG A 148 0.04 -15.46 -9.70
CA ARG A 148 1.11 -16.44 -9.89
C ARG A 148 1.91 -16.17 -11.16
N ARG A 149 3.22 -16.41 -11.07
CA ARG A 149 4.15 -16.39 -12.21
C ARG A 149 5.24 -17.45 -12.04
N ASP A 150 5.64 -18.03 -13.15
CA ASP A 150 6.78 -18.94 -13.25
C ASP A 150 8.09 -18.16 -13.08
N LYS A 151 8.19 -16.99 -13.73
CA LYS A 151 9.41 -16.16 -13.73
C LYS A 151 9.33 -15.01 -12.71
N PRO A 152 10.47 -14.65 -12.10
CA PRO A 152 10.58 -13.40 -11.33
C PRO A 152 10.26 -12.17 -12.18
N PHE A 153 9.78 -11.11 -11.53
CA PHE A 153 9.65 -9.80 -12.18
C PHE A 153 11.05 -9.27 -12.54
N SER A 154 11.21 -8.85 -13.80
CA SER A 154 12.36 -8.06 -14.21
C SER A 154 12.45 -6.76 -13.38
N PRO A 155 13.62 -6.10 -13.31
CA PRO A 155 13.76 -4.86 -12.56
C PRO A 155 12.76 -3.75 -12.95
N GLN A 156 12.36 -3.70 -14.23
CA GLN A 156 11.38 -2.74 -14.71
C GLN A 156 9.96 -3.10 -14.28
N GLU A 157 9.57 -4.37 -14.44
CA GLU A 157 8.27 -4.87 -13.98
C GLU A 157 8.13 -4.72 -12.47
N PHE A 158 9.16 -5.06 -11.69
CA PHE A 158 9.15 -4.93 -10.24
C PHE A 158 8.81 -3.50 -9.81
N ARG A 159 9.45 -2.49 -10.41
CA ARG A 159 9.16 -1.07 -10.11
C ARG A 159 7.73 -0.68 -10.48
N PHE A 160 7.24 -1.18 -11.60
CA PHE A 160 5.88 -0.89 -12.04
C PHE A 160 4.84 -1.55 -11.12
N VAL A 161 5.03 -2.82 -10.78
CA VAL A 161 4.19 -3.57 -9.84
C VAL A 161 4.16 -2.87 -8.48
N LEU A 162 5.32 -2.48 -7.95
CA LEU A 162 5.40 -1.74 -6.70
C LEU A 162 4.57 -0.45 -6.73
N ARG A 163 4.61 0.27 -7.86
CA ARG A 163 3.81 1.49 -8.07
C ARG A 163 2.31 1.19 -8.15
N LEU A 164 1.90 0.13 -8.83
CA LEU A 164 0.48 -0.26 -8.85
C LEU A 164 -0.03 -0.58 -7.45
N LEU A 165 0.75 -1.31 -6.65
CA LEU A 165 0.39 -1.66 -5.27
C LEU A 165 0.23 -0.43 -4.38
N THR A 166 1.02 0.64 -4.60
CA THR A 166 0.84 1.90 -3.84
C THR A 166 -0.44 2.66 -4.18
N TYR A 167 -1.01 2.48 -5.37
CA TYR A 167 -2.21 3.22 -5.79
C TYR A 167 -3.51 2.63 -5.23
N ILE A 168 -3.56 1.31 -5.00
CA ILE A 168 -4.75 0.63 -4.48
C ILE A 168 -5.21 1.23 -3.13
N PRO A 169 -4.37 1.36 -2.09
CA PRO A 169 -4.80 1.94 -0.82
C PRO A 169 -5.17 3.42 -0.95
N VAL A 170 -4.46 4.20 -1.79
CA VAL A 170 -4.76 5.63 -2.00
C VAL A 170 -6.15 5.83 -2.62
N ASP A 171 -6.47 5.07 -3.66
CA ASP A 171 -7.77 5.17 -4.34
C ASP A 171 -8.93 4.71 -3.44
N LEU A 172 -8.66 3.82 -2.49
CA LEU A 172 -9.64 3.35 -1.51
C LEU A 172 -9.86 4.35 -0.37
N ALA A 173 -8.79 5.02 0.09
CA ALA A 173 -8.80 5.87 1.27
C ALA A 173 -9.79 7.04 1.20
N GLU A 174 -10.01 7.63 0.01
CA GLU A 174 -10.85 8.82 -0.16
C GLU A 174 -12.31 8.64 0.29
N LYS A 175 -12.83 7.41 0.33
CA LYS A 175 -14.26 7.14 0.61
C LYS A 175 -14.50 6.06 1.65
N GLU A 176 -13.45 5.53 2.27
CA GLU A 176 -13.63 4.31 3.07
C GLU A 176 -14.27 4.58 4.42
N GLU A 177 -13.93 5.69 5.08
CA GLU A 177 -14.53 6.09 6.36
C GLU A 177 -16.06 6.21 6.26
N GLU A 178 -16.56 6.89 5.22
CA GLU A 178 -18.00 7.05 4.98
C GLU A 178 -18.70 5.70 4.74
N LYS A 179 -18.06 4.79 4.01
CA LYS A 179 -18.61 3.45 3.74
C LYS A 179 -18.65 2.58 4.99
N ILE A 180 -17.60 2.62 5.81
CA ILE A 180 -17.56 1.93 7.10
C ILE A 180 -18.70 2.45 7.97
N ALA A 181 -18.82 3.78 8.13
CA ALA A 181 -19.87 4.40 8.92
C ALA A 181 -21.28 4.00 8.43
N LEU A 182 -21.49 3.97 7.11
CA LEU A 182 -22.76 3.57 6.50
C LEU A 182 -23.09 2.09 6.77
N ALA A 183 -22.11 1.19 6.62
CA ALA A 183 -22.30 -0.24 6.86
C ALA A 183 -22.70 -0.51 8.31
N LEU A 184 -22.12 0.24 9.25
CA LEU A 184 -22.47 0.16 10.68
C LEU A 184 -23.88 0.68 10.96
N LYS A 185 -24.24 1.84 10.40
CA LYS A 185 -25.57 2.41 10.54
C LYS A 185 -26.66 1.44 10.03
N LYS A 186 -26.38 0.71 8.95
CA LYS A 186 -27.30 -0.26 8.36
C LYS A 186 -27.26 -1.66 8.99
N LYS A 187 -26.33 -1.93 9.92
CA LYS A 187 -26.08 -3.27 10.49
C LYS A 187 -25.71 -4.31 9.42
N GLU A 188 -25.02 -3.89 8.36
CA GLU A 188 -24.66 -4.71 7.20
C GLU A 188 -23.15 -5.05 7.17
N TRP A 189 -22.48 -5.09 8.32
CA TRP A 189 -21.03 -5.23 8.40
C TRP A 189 -20.46 -6.45 7.65
N PRO A 190 -21.00 -7.69 7.81
CA PRO A 190 -20.48 -8.84 7.08
C PRO A 190 -20.65 -8.72 5.56
N ALA A 191 -21.77 -8.15 5.11
CA ALA A 191 -22.04 -7.93 3.69
C ALA A 191 -21.08 -6.89 3.09
N TYR A 192 -20.78 -5.83 3.86
CA TYR A 192 -19.79 -4.82 3.48
C TYR A 192 -18.38 -5.42 3.32
N LEU A 193 -17.92 -6.23 4.29
CA LEU A 193 -16.61 -6.89 4.20
C LEU A 193 -16.51 -7.77 2.95
N LYS A 194 -17.53 -8.59 2.67
CA LYS A 194 -17.58 -9.42 1.46
C LYS A 194 -17.51 -8.58 0.19
N ALA A 195 -18.35 -7.55 0.07
CA ALA A 195 -18.39 -6.67 -1.09
C ALA A 195 -17.06 -5.90 -1.28
N ARG A 196 -16.40 -5.53 -0.19
CA ARG A 196 -15.09 -4.88 -0.21
C ARG A 196 -14.02 -5.82 -0.76
N SER A 197 -13.94 -7.06 -0.27
CA SER A 197 -13.00 -8.07 -0.78
C SER A 197 -13.19 -8.34 -2.27
N GLU A 198 -14.44 -8.47 -2.73
CA GLU A 198 -14.76 -8.65 -4.16
C GLU A 198 -14.32 -7.44 -5.00
N ARG A 199 -14.62 -6.22 -4.54
CA ARG A 199 -14.21 -4.97 -5.21
C ARG A 199 -12.68 -4.86 -5.29
N LEU A 200 -11.96 -5.17 -4.21
CA LEU A 200 -10.50 -5.18 -4.17
C LEU A 200 -9.93 -6.18 -5.18
N SER A 201 -10.50 -7.38 -5.24
CA SER A 201 -10.07 -8.42 -6.17
C SER A 201 -10.29 -8.02 -7.63
N GLN A 202 -11.45 -7.46 -7.95
CA GLN A 202 -11.77 -6.95 -9.29
C GLN A 202 -10.86 -5.79 -9.71
N ASP A 203 -10.61 -4.84 -8.80
CA ASP A 203 -9.73 -3.70 -9.05
C ASP A 203 -8.28 -4.16 -9.29
N ALA A 204 -7.78 -5.06 -8.46
CA ALA A 204 -6.46 -5.66 -8.65
C ALA A 204 -6.38 -6.41 -10.00
N MET A 205 -7.40 -7.18 -10.36
CA MET A 205 -7.44 -7.87 -11.65
C MET A 205 -7.37 -6.89 -12.84
N LYS A 206 -8.05 -5.75 -12.75
CA LYS A 206 -7.98 -4.68 -13.75
C LYS A 206 -6.60 -4.02 -13.80
N ARG A 207 -5.96 -3.74 -12.66
CA ARG A 207 -4.63 -3.09 -12.62
C ARG A 207 -3.52 -3.99 -13.15
N PHE A 208 -3.61 -5.28 -12.86
CA PHE A 208 -2.59 -6.27 -13.19
C PHE A 208 -2.88 -7.03 -14.49
N TRP A 209 -3.74 -6.51 -15.37
CA TRP A 209 -4.17 -7.17 -16.61
C TRP A 209 -3.03 -7.60 -17.54
N ARG A 210 -1.87 -6.92 -17.48
CA ARG A 210 -0.67 -7.22 -18.29
C ARG A 210 0.07 -8.48 -17.84
N TRP A 211 -0.21 -8.99 -16.64
CA TRP A 211 0.35 -10.23 -16.11
C TRP A 211 -0.79 -11.22 -15.89
N PRO A 212 -1.10 -12.06 -16.89
CA PRO A 212 -2.09 -13.11 -16.73
C PRO A 212 -1.64 -14.12 -15.66
N GLU A 213 -2.61 -14.84 -15.09
CA GLU A 213 -2.32 -15.91 -14.12
C GLU A 213 -1.56 -17.05 -14.82
N GLU A 214 -0.46 -17.48 -14.21
CA GLU A 214 0.32 -18.64 -14.65
C GLU A 214 0.11 -19.76 -13.60
N PRO A 215 -0.79 -20.75 -13.82
CA PRO A 215 -1.23 -21.69 -12.77
C PRO A 215 -0.11 -22.56 -12.18
N SER A 216 0.90 -22.90 -12.98
CA SER A 216 2.12 -23.61 -12.55
C SER A 216 3.04 -22.77 -11.68
N GLY A 217 2.86 -21.44 -11.71
CA GLY A 217 3.74 -20.48 -11.09
C GLY A 217 3.55 -20.37 -9.58
N GLU A 218 4.49 -19.65 -8.99
CA GLU A 218 4.43 -19.27 -7.59
C GLU A 218 3.76 -17.91 -7.44
N ILE A 219 3.11 -17.67 -6.30
CA ILE A 219 2.58 -16.34 -5.98
C ILE A 219 3.75 -15.35 -5.88
N LYS A 220 3.79 -14.37 -6.78
CA LYS A 220 4.82 -13.32 -6.76
C LYS A 220 4.31 -12.01 -6.17
N VAL A 221 3.01 -11.75 -6.30
CA VAL A 221 2.36 -10.56 -5.77
C VAL A 221 0.97 -10.92 -5.27
N GLY A 222 0.52 -10.22 -4.23
CA GLY A 222 -0.85 -10.32 -3.76
C GLY A 222 -1.32 -9.08 -3.02
N LEU A 223 -2.58 -9.10 -2.64
CA LEU A 223 -3.26 -8.05 -1.90
C LEU A 223 -3.89 -8.68 -0.66
N VAL A 224 -3.57 -8.13 0.50
CA VAL A 224 -4.17 -8.51 1.78
C VAL A 224 -5.00 -7.35 2.26
N ASP A 225 -6.17 -7.65 2.80
CA ASP A 225 -7.04 -6.63 3.38
C ASP A 225 -7.02 -6.70 4.91
N PRO A 226 -6.29 -5.81 5.62
CA PRO A 226 -6.15 -5.84 7.07
C PRO A 226 -7.49 -5.85 7.81
N LEU A 227 -8.52 -5.20 7.27
CA LEU A 227 -9.83 -5.09 7.91
C LEU A 227 -10.50 -6.44 8.18
N LEU A 228 -10.20 -7.46 7.35
CA LEU A 228 -10.76 -8.81 7.52
C LEU A 228 -10.27 -9.51 8.78
N PHE A 229 -9.23 -8.98 9.41
CA PHE A 229 -8.57 -9.57 10.58
C PHE A 229 -8.78 -8.74 11.86
N PHE A 230 -9.60 -7.69 11.81
CA PHE A 230 -9.95 -6.94 13.02
C PHE A 230 -10.91 -7.77 13.90
N PRO A 231 -10.72 -7.80 15.23
CA PRO A 231 -11.60 -8.55 16.14
C PRO A 231 -13.03 -8.03 16.17
N THR A 232 -13.15 -6.73 15.98
CA THR A 232 -14.40 -5.99 16.03
C THR A 232 -14.37 -4.93 14.95
N VAL A 233 -15.46 -4.20 14.82
CA VAL A 233 -15.52 -3.03 13.94
C VAL A 233 -14.44 -2.03 14.36
N PRO A 234 -13.60 -1.55 13.43
CA PRO A 234 -12.58 -0.54 13.76
C PRO A 234 -13.24 0.77 14.17
N SER A 235 -12.70 1.40 15.20
CA SER A 235 -12.99 2.78 15.56
C SER A 235 -12.49 3.76 14.50
N SER A 236 -12.91 5.02 14.54
CA SER A 236 -12.41 6.07 13.63
C SER A 236 -10.90 6.26 13.71
N GLU A 237 -10.30 6.05 14.89
CA GLU A 237 -8.84 6.12 15.09
C GLU A 237 -8.12 4.92 14.46
N GLU A 238 -8.82 3.81 14.26
CA GLU A 238 -8.27 2.60 13.67
C GLU A 238 -8.39 2.56 12.14
N ILE A 239 -9.24 3.39 11.53
CA ILE A 239 -9.44 3.42 10.07
C ILE A 239 -8.14 3.50 9.25
N PRO A 240 -7.13 4.32 9.62
CA PRO A 240 -5.86 4.38 8.88
C PRO A 240 -5.11 3.04 8.78
N PHE A 241 -5.41 2.10 9.66
CA PHE A 241 -4.80 0.77 9.74
C PHE A 241 -5.58 -0.31 8.97
N THR A 242 -6.65 0.07 8.29
CA THR A 242 -7.57 -0.86 7.59
C THR A 242 -7.42 -0.86 6.07
N PHE A 243 -6.53 -0.03 5.52
CA PHE A 243 -6.30 0.08 4.08
C PHE A 243 -5.59 -1.17 3.55
N PRO A 244 -5.93 -1.62 2.33
CA PRO A 244 -5.39 -2.84 1.77
C PRO A 244 -3.89 -2.71 1.52
N CYS A 245 -3.15 -3.77 1.84
CA CYS A 245 -1.71 -3.82 1.71
C CYS A 245 -1.31 -4.69 0.53
N GLY A 246 -0.62 -4.08 -0.43
CA GLY A 246 0.03 -4.82 -1.51
C GLY A 246 1.24 -5.59 -0.98
N LEU A 247 1.40 -6.84 -1.38
CA LEU A 247 2.49 -7.71 -0.96
C LEU A 247 3.29 -8.17 -2.19
N LEU A 248 4.61 -8.03 -2.16
CA LEU A 248 5.50 -8.41 -3.25
C LEU A 248 6.62 -9.29 -2.71
N PHE A 249 6.78 -10.48 -3.26
CA PHE A 249 7.82 -11.40 -2.82
C PHE A 249 9.17 -11.05 -3.44
N LEU A 250 10.20 -11.08 -2.60
CA LEU A 250 11.57 -10.88 -3.03
C LEU A 250 12.10 -12.16 -3.66
N GLU A 251 12.39 -12.07 -4.95
CA GLU A 251 12.98 -13.13 -5.75
C GLU A 251 14.41 -12.70 -6.09
N SER A 252 15.37 -13.15 -5.28
CA SER A 252 16.77 -13.09 -5.66
C SER A 252 17.04 -14.12 -6.76
N ALA A 253 17.58 -13.63 -7.88
CA ALA A 253 18.08 -14.45 -8.98
C ALA A 253 19.30 -15.26 -8.53
#